data_AF-A0A0B3W8N2-F1
#
_entry.id   AF-A0A0B3W8N2-F1
#
_cell.length_a   1.000
_cell.length_b   1.000
_cell.length_c   1.000
_cell.angle_alpha   90.00
_cell.angle_beta   90.00
_cell.angle_gamma   90.00
#
_symmetry.space_group_name_H-M   'P 1'
#
loop_
_entity.id
_entity.type
_entity.pdbx_description
1 polymer ?
#
loop_
_entity_poly.entity_id
_entity_poly.type
_entity_poly.pdbx_seq_one_letter_code
_entity_poly.pdbx_strand_id
1 'polypeptide(L)'
;MKKLNKGFYIIVSILQILLLIGMYVVNYFTRKRMGMLRFVIYKNSTWESLYPIAKIQYLVIALFAILMISILVFYLKRKSQLNKNTLSRNIVMIVLVVIYLGFNLLYSTEDFKAFYFMNAMLAVVTFLQIIKVFFVVLLI
;
A
#
# COMPACT_ATOMS: atom_id res chain seq x y z
N MET A 1 -7.94 15.29 -18.35
CA MET A 1 -6.57 15.08 -17.81
C MET A 1 -5.57 15.46 -18.90
N LYS A 2 -4.84 16.58 -18.75
CA LYS A 2 -3.81 17.02 -19.71
C LYS A 2 -2.80 15.88 -19.96
N LYS A 3 -2.30 15.74 -21.20
CA LYS A 3 -1.45 14.63 -21.69
C LYS A 3 -0.30 14.23 -20.73
N LEU A 4 0.29 15.18 -20.01
CA LEU A 4 1.35 14.94 -19.01
C LEU A 4 0.92 13.99 -17.87
N ASN A 5 -0.36 14.01 -17.47
CA ASN A 5 -0.87 13.22 -16.34
C ASN A 5 -1.12 11.75 -16.69
N LYS A 6 -1.17 11.39 -17.98
CA LYS A 6 -1.49 10.02 -18.42
C LYS A 6 -0.26 9.11 -18.36
N GLY A 7 0.92 9.62 -18.75
CA GLY A 7 2.19 8.89 -18.68
C GLY A 7 2.58 8.57 -17.23
N PHE A 8 2.56 9.57 -16.35
CA PHE A 8 2.81 9.37 -14.91
C PHE A 8 1.86 8.31 -14.30
N TYR A 9 0.57 8.38 -14.64
CA TYR A 9 -0.41 7.40 -14.15
C TYR A 9 -0.10 5.96 -14.57
N ILE A 10 0.35 5.77 -15.82
CA ILE A 10 0.73 4.45 -16.35
C ILE A 10 1.98 3.94 -15.62
N ILE A 11 3.01 4.78 -15.50
CA ILE A 11 4.27 4.41 -14.81
C ILE A 11 3.98 4.00 -13.36
N VAL A 12 3.21 4.79 -12.63
CA VAL A 12 2.81 4.47 -11.24
C VAL A 12 2.03 3.15 -11.17
N SER A 13 1.20 2.86 -12.16
CA SER A 13 0.42 1.61 -12.18
C SER A 13 1.29 0.39 -12.49
N ILE A 14 2.27 0.52 -13.39
CA ILE A 14 3.27 -0.53 -13.65
C ILE A 14 4.10 -0.78 -12.39
N LEU A 15 4.53 0.29 -11.71
CA LEU A 15 5.29 0.18 -10.46
C LEU A 15 4.49 -0.55 -9.37
N GLN A 16 3.20 -0.27 -9.22
CA GLN A 16 2.34 -1.00 -8.29
C GLN A 16 2.27 -2.49 -8.60
N ILE A 17 2.09 -2.86 -9.87
CA ILE A 17 2.03 -4.26 -10.29
C ILE A 17 3.37 -4.95 -9.98
N LEU A 18 4.50 -4.30 -10.30
CA LEU A 18 5.83 -4.82 -9.99
C LEU A 18 6.06 -5.00 -8.48
N LEU A 19 5.58 -4.08 -7.65
CA LEU A 19 5.68 -4.19 -6.20
C LEU A 19 4.83 -5.33 -5.64
N LEU A 20 3.63 -5.55 -6.18
CA LEU A 20 2.78 -6.69 -5.79
C LEU A 20 3.40 -8.03 -6.18
N ILE A 21 4.00 -8.12 -7.38
CA ILE A 21 4.78 -9.29 -7.79
C ILE A 21 6.00 -9.45 -6.89
N GLY A 22 6.72 -8.36 -6.62
CA GLY A 22 7.90 -8.33 -5.74
C GLY A 22 7.57 -8.85 -4.34
N MET A 23 6.43 -8.46 -3.78
CA MET A 23 5.95 -8.96 -2.49
C MET A 23 5.81 -10.50 -2.49
N TYR A 24 5.17 -11.06 -3.52
CA TYR A 24 5.03 -12.51 -3.66
C TYR A 24 6.40 -13.20 -3.79
N VAL A 25 7.28 -12.63 -4.62
CA VAL A 25 8.63 -13.15 -4.87
C VAL A 25 9.47 -13.16 -3.57
N VAL A 26 9.45 -12.07 -2.80
CA VAL A 26 10.18 -11.97 -1.52
C VAL A 26 9.67 -13.02 -0.53
N ASN A 27 8.36 -13.19 -0.40
CA ASN A 27 7.79 -14.21 0.48
C ASN A 27 8.19 -15.64 0.03
N TYR A 28 8.13 -15.91 -1.27
CA TYR A 28 8.51 -17.21 -1.83
C TYR A 28 9.97 -17.55 -1.54
N PHE A 29 10.89 -16.62 -1.83
CA PHE A 29 12.31 -16.86 -1.61
C PHE A 29 12.66 -16.93 -0.13
N THR A 30 11.99 -16.16 0.72
CA THR A 30 12.18 -16.25 2.19
C THR A 30 11.79 -17.63 2.70
N ARG A 31 10.72 -18.25 2.16
CA ARG A 31 10.32 -19.61 2.53
C ARG A 31 11.20 -20.69 1.93
N LYS A 32 11.63 -20.54 0.67
CA LYS A 32 12.34 -21.59 -0.08
C LYS A 32 13.86 -21.59 0.09
N ARG A 33 14.48 -20.43 0.35
CA ARG A 33 15.94 -20.28 0.43
C ARG A 33 16.35 -19.90 1.85
N MET A 34 17.05 -20.81 2.54
CA MET A 34 17.55 -20.57 3.89
C MET A 34 18.45 -19.32 4.00
N GLY A 35 19.22 -18.99 2.97
CA GLY A 35 20.05 -17.78 2.96
C GLY A 35 19.22 -16.48 3.08
N MET A 36 18.13 -16.38 2.30
CA MET A 36 17.22 -15.23 2.38
C MET A 36 16.48 -15.22 3.72
N LEU A 37 16.07 -16.39 4.22
CA LEU A 37 15.46 -16.52 5.53
C LEU A 37 16.33 -15.93 6.65
N ARG A 38 17.61 -16.34 6.71
CA ARG A 38 18.56 -15.83 7.72
C ARG A 38 18.77 -14.33 7.60
N PHE A 39 18.92 -13.82 6.38
CA PHE A 39 19.06 -12.39 6.14
C PHE A 39 17.83 -11.59 6.62
N VAL A 40 16.63 -12.05 6.29
CA VAL A 40 15.37 -11.41 6.69
C VAL A 40 15.20 -11.42 8.20
N ILE A 41 15.47 -12.55 8.87
CA ILE A 41 15.38 -12.64 10.33
C ILE A 41 16.36 -11.66 10.99
N TYR A 42 17.62 -11.63 10.55
CA TYR A 42 18.62 -10.71 11.07
C TYR A 42 18.17 -9.24 10.92
N LYS A 43 17.62 -8.88 9.74
CA LYS A 43 17.11 -7.52 9.51
C LYS A 43 15.89 -7.19 10.36
N ASN A 44 14.96 -8.12 10.53
CA ASN A 44 13.80 -7.90 11.39
C ASN A 44 14.22 -7.62 12.83
N SER A 45 15.10 -8.46 13.41
CA SER A 45 15.60 -8.24 14.78
C SER A 45 16.34 -6.92 14.92
N THR A 46 17.13 -6.55 13.92
CA THR A 46 17.82 -5.25 13.89
C THR A 46 16.83 -4.09 13.89
N TRP A 47 15.78 -4.15 13.07
CA TRP A 47 14.78 -3.10 13.01
C TRP A 47 13.96 -3.00 14.30
N GLU A 48 13.60 -4.15 14.89
CA GLU A 48 12.86 -4.20 16.16
C GLU A 48 13.68 -3.59 17.30
N SER A 49 15.01 -3.76 17.28
CA SER A 49 15.90 -3.13 18.28
C SER A 49 16.11 -1.62 18.08
N LEU A 50 16.08 -1.13 16.84
CA LEU A 50 16.43 0.25 16.51
C LEU A 50 15.22 1.18 16.48
N TYR A 51 14.05 0.65 16.13
CA TYR A 51 12.86 1.45 15.88
C TYR A 51 11.66 0.92 16.64
N PRO A 52 10.76 1.79 17.13
CA PRO A 52 9.49 1.37 17.70
C PRO A 52 8.51 0.95 16.58
N ILE A 53 8.78 -0.17 15.92
CA ILE A 53 8.07 -0.64 14.72
C ILE A 53 6.56 -0.70 14.97
N ALA A 54 6.13 -1.23 16.11
CA ALA A 54 4.71 -1.34 16.44
C ALA A 54 4.02 0.05 16.42
N LYS A 55 4.63 1.06 17.04
CA LYS A 55 4.07 2.44 17.04
C LYS A 55 4.01 3.01 15.62
N ILE A 56 5.05 2.79 14.83
CA ILE A 56 5.11 3.25 13.43
C ILE A 56 4.01 2.59 12.60
N GLN A 57 3.78 1.28 12.77
CA GLN A 57 2.72 0.55 12.05
C GLN A 57 1.34 1.11 12.37
N TYR A 58 1.01 1.29 13.65
CA TYR A 58 -0.28 1.87 14.05
C TYR A 58 -0.46 3.30 13.52
N LEU A 59 0.60 4.11 13.51
CA LEU A 59 0.55 5.45 12.93
C LEU A 59 0.26 5.42 11.42
N VAL A 60 0.91 4.53 10.66
CA VAL A 60 0.69 4.40 9.21
C VAL A 60 -0.72 3.86 8.91
N ILE A 61 -1.19 2.90 9.70
CA ILE A 61 -2.57 2.38 9.65
C ILE A 61 -3.58 3.52 9.84
N ALA A 62 -3.43 4.31 10.90
CA ALA A 62 -4.31 5.44 11.18
C ALA A 62 -4.26 6.48 10.04
N LEU A 63 -3.06 6.79 9.54
CA LEU A 63 -2.86 7.73 8.44
C LEU A 63 -3.61 7.29 7.18
N PHE A 64 -3.48 6.03 6.77
CA PHE A 64 -4.17 5.52 5.57
C PHE A 64 -5.69 5.47 5.74
N ALA A 65 -6.19 5.12 6.93
CA ALA A 65 -7.61 5.16 7.23
C ALA A 65 -8.17 6.59 7.11
N ILE A 66 -7.48 7.57 7.71
CA ILE A 66 -7.88 8.99 7.64
C ILE A 66 -7.85 9.51 6.19
N LEU A 67 -6.79 9.20 5.44
CA LEU A 67 -6.68 9.60 4.03
C LEU A 67 -7.78 8.99 3.17
N MET A 68 -8.09 7.70 3.37
CA MET A 68 -9.19 7.03 2.67
C MET A 68 -10.53 7.71 2.96
N ILE A 69 -10.87 7.93 4.24
CA ILE A 69 -12.13 8.56 4.64
C ILE A 69 -12.23 9.98 4.06
N SER A 70 -11.15 10.76 4.16
CA SER A 70 -11.08 12.12 3.61
C SER A 70 -11.39 12.13 2.10
N ILE A 71 -10.72 11.29 1.31
CA ILE A 71 -10.95 11.18 -0.14
C ILE A 71 -12.39 10.75 -0.46
N LEU A 72 -12.96 9.82 0.31
CA LEU A 72 -14.34 9.37 0.11
C LEU A 72 -15.36 10.49 0.39
N VAL A 73 -15.15 11.29 1.44
CA VAL A 73 -15.99 12.45 1.73
C VAL A 73 -15.92 13.47 0.59
N PHE A 74 -14.73 13.76 0.08
CA PHE A 74 -14.58 14.65 -1.09
C PHE A 74 -15.23 14.08 -2.35
N TYR A 75 -15.11 12.77 -2.57
CA TYR A 75 -15.76 12.10 -3.69
C TYR A 75 -17.29 12.22 -3.63
N LEU A 76 -17.90 12.02 -2.47
CA LEU A 76 -19.35 12.16 -2.30
C LEU A 76 -19.81 13.60 -2.54
N LYS A 77 -19.07 14.60 -2.02
CA LYS A 77 -19.38 16.03 -2.24
C LYS A 77 -19.31 16.44 -3.72
N ARG A 78 -18.40 15.86 -4.49
CA ARG A 78 -18.16 16.22 -5.91
C ARG A 78 -18.71 15.22 -6.91
N LYS A 79 -19.47 14.20 -6.48
CA LYS A 79 -19.90 13.06 -7.30
C LYS A 79 -20.53 13.46 -8.64
N SER A 80 -21.29 14.56 -8.68
CA SER A 80 -21.97 15.07 -9.89
C SER A 80 -21.00 15.52 -11.00
N GLN A 81 -19.80 16.00 -10.64
CA GLN A 81 -18.80 16.51 -11.58
C GLN A 81 -17.79 15.43 -12.01
N LEU A 82 -17.85 14.23 -11.43
CA LEU A 82 -16.84 13.19 -11.60
C LEU A 82 -17.28 12.13 -12.61
N ASN A 83 -16.35 11.71 -13.45
CA ASN A 83 -16.58 10.65 -14.44
C ASN A 83 -16.91 9.31 -13.77
N LYS A 84 -17.68 8.45 -14.48
CA LYS A 84 -17.99 7.07 -14.04
C LYS A 84 -16.74 6.24 -13.70
N ASN A 85 -15.63 6.47 -14.40
CA ASN A 85 -14.36 5.76 -14.16
C ASN A 85 -13.73 6.09 -12.79
N THR A 86 -14.11 7.20 -12.15
CA THR A 86 -13.63 7.59 -10.82
C THR A 86 -14.19 6.65 -9.74
N LEU A 87 -15.37 6.06 -9.94
CA LEU A 87 -15.94 5.07 -9.02
C LEU A 87 -15.05 3.82 -8.93
N SER A 88 -14.66 3.26 -10.08
CA SER A 88 -13.77 2.08 -10.14
C SER A 88 -12.45 2.35 -9.42
N ARG A 89 -11.87 3.54 -9.60
CA ARG A 89 -10.61 3.92 -8.93
C ARG A 89 -10.75 4.01 -7.42
N ASN A 90 -11.86 4.53 -6.92
CA ASN A 90 -12.17 4.57 -5.49
C ASN A 90 -12.35 3.16 -4.92
N ILE A 91 -13.08 2.28 -5.60
CA ILE A 91 -13.26 0.88 -5.16
C ILE A 91 -11.91 0.18 -5.01
N VAL A 92 -11.01 0.32 -6.01
CA VAL A 92 -9.66 -0.26 -5.93
C VAL A 92 -8.86 0.29 -4.75
N MET A 93 -8.99 1.59 -4.46
CA MET A 93 -8.35 2.19 -3.28
C MET A 93 -8.89 1.60 -1.97
N ILE A 94 -10.20 1.50 -1.83
CA ILE A 94 -10.84 0.91 -0.64
C ILE A 94 -10.32 -0.53 -0.44
N VAL A 95 -10.35 -1.34 -1.50
CA VAL A 95 -9.88 -2.73 -1.44
C VAL A 95 -8.42 -2.80 -1.00
N LEU A 96 -7.53 -1.98 -1.57
CA LEU A 96 -6.11 -1.98 -1.20
C LEU A 96 -5.87 -1.53 0.24
N VAL A 97 -6.58 -0.50 0.72
CA VAL A 97 -6.47 -0.05 2.11
C VAL A 97 -6.98 -1.13 3.07
N VAL A 98 -8.12 -1.76 2.77
CA VAL A 98 -8.67 -2.86 3.58
C VAL A 98 -7.70 -4.05 3.62
N ILE A 99 -7.10 -4.42 2.47
CA ILE A 99 -6.07 -5.48 2.43
C ILE A 99 -4.86 -5.08 3.29
N TYR A 100 -4.38 -3.84 3.20
CA TYR A 100 -3.25 -3.35 3.99
C TYR A 100 -3.55 -3.39 5.51
N LEU A 101 -4.73 -2.93 5.91
CA LEU A 101 -5.19 -2.97 7.30
C LEU A 101 -5.31 -4.41 7.80
N GLY A 102 -6.00 -5.27 7.04
CA GLY A 102 -6.13 -6.69 7.37
C GLY A 102 -4.78 -7.39 7.46
N PHE A 103 -3.85 -7.10 6.55
CA PHE A 103 -2.51 -7.66 6.59
C PHE A 103 -1.75 -7.26 7.86
N ASN A 104 -1.84 -6.00 8.29
CA ASN A 104 -1.16 -5.52 9.49
C ASN A 104 -1.80 -6.01 10.80
N LEU A 105 -3.13 -6.15 10.83
CA LEU A 105 -3.86 -6.51 12.04
C LEU A 105 -3.95 -8.02 12.27
N LEU A 106 -3.90 -8.83 11.21
CA LEU A 106 -4.07 -10.28 11.28
C LEU A 106 -2.74 -11.05 11.28
N TYR A 107 -1.66 -10.46 10.78
CA TYR A 107 -0.38 -11.15 10.61
C TYR A 107 0.77 -10.41 11.28
N SER A 108 1.81 -11.18 11.61
CA SER A 108 3.03 -10.67 12.22
C SER A 108 4.28 -11.34 11.62
N THR A 109 5.46 -11.03 12.21
CA THR A 109 6.73 -11.71 11.91
C THR A 109 6.75 -13.17 12.37
N GLU A 110 5.77 -13.60 13.17
CA GLU A 110 5.60 -15.00 13.56
C GLU A 110 5.02 -15.82 12.40
N ASP A 111 3.98 -15.32 11.74
CA ASP A 111 3.32 -15.97 10.61
C ASP A 111 4.14 -15.90 9.32
N PHE A 112 4.69 -14.71 9.05
CA PHE A 112 5.48 -14.43 7.87
C PHE A 112 6.80 -13.82 8.29
N LYS A 113 7.91 -14.55 8.15
CA LYS A 113 9.24 -13.97 8.41
C LYS A 113 9.52 -12.77 7.50
N ALA A 114 8.97 -12.74 6.29
CA ALA A 114 9.04 -11.61 5.38
C ALA A 114 8.04 -10.47 5.67
N PHE A 115 7.31 -10.51 6.80
CA PHE A 115 6.20 -9.60 7.11
C PHE A 115 6.56 -8.13 6.93
N TYR A 116 7.68 -7.66 7.52
CA TYR A 116 8.05 -6.24 7.41
C TYR A 116 8.36 -5.80 5.96
N PHE A 117 8.99 -6.66 5.17
CA PHE A 117 9.25 -6.37 3.75
C PHE A 117 7.95 -6.35 2.94
N MET A 118 7.07 -7.32 3.16
CA MET A 118 5.77 -7.39 2.49
C MET A 118 4.89 -6.19 2.88
N ASN A 119 4.88 -5.84 4.16
CA ASN A 119 4.14 -4.71 4.70
C ASN A 119 4.63 -3.39 4.09
N ALA A 120 5.95 -3.19 4.01
CA ALA A 120 6.53 -2.01 3.37
C ALA A 120 6.13 -1.90 1.88
N MET A 121 6.17 -3.01 1.13
CA MET A 121 5.74 -3.02 -0.27
C MET A 121 4.24 -2.71 -0.40
N LEU A 122 3.39 -3.32 0.42
CA LEU A 122 1.95 -3.04 0.45
C LEU A 122 1.66 -1.59 0.84
N ALA A 123 2.41 -1.03 1.78
CA ALA A 123 2.26 0.35 2.20
C ALA A 123 2.53 1.30 1.02
N VAL A 124 3.61 1.07 0.27
CA VAL A 124 3.96 1.86 -0.91
C VAL A 124 2.88 1.73 -2.00
N VAL A 125 2.41 0.50 -2.29
CA VAL A 125 1.34 0.29 -3.29
C VAL A 125 0.06 1.04 -2.91
N THR A 126 -0.34 0.95 -1.64
CA THR A 126 -1.54 1.59 -1.10
C THR A 126 -1.41 3.11 -1.15
N PHE A 127 -0.26 3.65 -0.73
CA PHE A 127 0.03 5.07 -0.78
C PHE A 127 -0.02 5.63 -2.21
N LEU A 128 0.59 4.94 -3.17
CA LEU A 128 0.53 5.32 -4.59
C LEU A 128 -0.90 5.31 -5.12
N GLN A 129 -1.76 4.38 -4.66
CA GLN A 129 -3.16 4.34 -5.06
C GLN A 129 -3.93 5.53 -4.48
N ILE A 130 -3.74 5.82 -3.20
CA ILE A 130 -4.34 6.98 -2.53
C ILE A 130 -3.97 8.26 -3.27
N ILE A 131 -2.70 8.46 -3.61
CA ILE A 131 -2.24 9.61 -4.40
C ILE A 131 -2.95 9.67 -5.76
N LYS A 132 -2.99 8.56 -6.51
CA LYS A 132 -3.67 8.53 -7.82
C LYS A 132 -5.13 8.93 -7.72
N VAL A 133 -5.84 8.46 -6.69
CA VAL A 133 -7.26 8.81 -6.48
C VAL A 133 -7.40 10.26 -6.02
N PHE A 134 -6.53 10.73 -5.13
CA PHE A 134 -6.50 12.13 -4.68
C PHE A 134 -6.40 13.10 -5.87
N PHE A 135 -5.45 12.88 -6.79
CA PHE A 135 -5.31 13.69 -8.02
C PHE A 135 -6.57 13.65 -8.89
N VAL A 136 -7.33 12.55 -8.89
CA VAL A 136 -8.54 12.43 -9.71
C VAL A 136 -9.74 13.11 -9.03
N VAL A 137 -9.85 13.06 -7.71
CA VAL A 137 -11.01 13.62 -6.99
C VAL A 137 -10.86 15.13 -6.77
N LEU A 138 -9.64 15.63 -6.54
CA LEU A 138 -9.40 17.04 -6.18
C LEU A 138 -8.94 17.94 -7.33
N LEU A 139 -8.25 17.40 -8.35
CA LEU A 139 -7.68 18.15 -9.47
C LEU A 139 -8.44 17.95 -10.81
N ILE A 140 -9.66 17.42 -10.74
CA ILE A 140 -10.69 17.60 -11.78
C ILE A 140 -11.36 18.95 -11.55
#